data_AF-A0A961X712-F1
#
_entry.id   AF-A0A961X712-F1
#
_cell.length_a   1.000
_cell.length_b   1.000
_cell.length_c   1.000
_cell.angle_alpha   90.00
_cell.angle_beta   90.00
_cell.angle_gamma   90.00
#
_symmetry.space_group_name_H-M   'P 1'
#
loop_
_entity.id
_entity.type
_entity.pdbx_description
1 polymer ?
#
loop_
_entity_poly.entity_id
_entity_poly.type
_entity_poly.pdbx_seq_one_letter_code
_entity_poly.pdbx_strand_id
1 'polypeptide(L)'
;KAAYVKYPNPASRYAMCGVFAARLKDGSVRVAITGAGNDGVFRHTEMEEALAADWSPAAIASCSVDEGDMLSDIHGDSAYRANLVRVIAKRAVEAAA
;
A
#
# COMPACT_ATOMS: atom_id res chain seq x y z
N LYS A 1 2.75 15.88 3.73
CA LYS A 1 1.60 15.11 3.19
C LYS A 1 1.70 13.71 3.76
N ALA A 2 0.68 13.21 4.45
CA ALA A 2 0.70 11.85 4.98
C ALA A 2 -0.72 11.35 5.27
N ALA A 3 -0.99 10.09 4.96
CA ALA A 3 -2.23 9.43 5.35
C ALA A 3 -2.04 7.92 5.51
N TYR A 4 -2.85 7.34 6.39
CA TYR A 4 -3.03 5.89 6.52
C TYR A 4 -4.42 5.51 6.04
N VAL A 5 -4.51 4.57 5.10
CA VAL A 5 -5.79 4.00 4.68
C VAL A 5 -5.76 2.50 4.94
N LYS A 6 -6.86 1.98 5.48
CA LYS A 6 -7.02 0.59 5.86
C LYS A 6 -8.23 -0.02 5.19
N TYR A 7 -8.06 -1.19 4.60
CA TYR A 7 -9.13 -2.10 4.24
C TYR A 7 -9.30 -3.15 5.36
N PRO A 8 -10.33 -3.03 6.22
CA PRO A 8 -10.49 -3.91 7.36
C PRO A 8 -11.22 -5.20 6.98
N ASN A 9 -10.87 -6.31 7.63
CA ASN A 9 -11.75 -7.47 7.72
C ASN A 9 -13.09 -7.06 8.37
N PRO A 10 -14.27 -7.46 7.85
CA PRO A 10 -15.55 -6.99 8.36
C PRO A 10 -15.80 -7.31 9.83
N ALA A 11 -15.43 -8.50 10.28
CA ALA A 11 -15.75 -8.99 11.62
C ALA A 11 -14.73 -8.52 12.67
N SER A 12 -13.45 -8.82 12.44
CA SER A 12 -12.37 -8.54 13.40
C SER A 12 -11.78 -7.15 13.28
N ARG A 13 -12.03 -6.47 12.15
CA ARG A 13 -11.46 -5.16 11.83
C ARG A 13 -9.93 -5.17 11.68
N TYR A 14 -9.24 -6.32 11.64
CA TYR A 14 -7.80 -6.35 11.32
C TYR A 14 -7.57 -5.81 9.90
N ALA A 15 -6.37 -5.28 9.62
CA ALA A 15 -6.05 -4.79 8.28
C ALA A 15 -5.80 -5.98 7.35
N MET A 16 -6.71 -6.26 6.42
CA MET A 16 -6.41 -7.17 5.31
C MET A 16 -5.37 -6.54 4.37
N CYS A 17 -5.41 -5.21 4.27
CA CYS A 17 -4.34 -4.39 3.72
C CYS A 17 -4.48 -2.99 4.32
N GLY A 18 -3.37 -2.41 4.77
CA GLY A 18 -3.29 -1.00 5.09
C GLY A 18 -2.07 -0.39 4.41
N VAL A 19 -2.19 0.85 3.96
CA VAL A 19 -1.06 1.59 3.37
C VAL A 19 -0.91 2.92 4.09
N PHE A 20 0.30 3.17 4.57
CA PHE A 20 0.74 4.49 5.00
C PHE A 20 1.60 5.10 3.91
N ALA A 21 1.17 6.24 3.36
CA ALA A 21 1.94 7.00 2.38
C ALA A 21 2.29 8.37 2.97
N ALA A 22 3.56 8.77 2.91
CA ALA A 22 4.02 10.05 3.40
C ALA A 22 5.09 10.67 2.50
N ARG A 23 4.99 11.98 2.29
CA ARG A 23 6.05 12.84 1.74
C ARG A 23 6.51 13.80 2.82
N LEU A 24 7.78 13.67 3.19
CA LEU A 24 8.44 14.45 4.23
C LEU A 24 8.91 15.80 3.68
N LYS A 25 9.29 16.71 4.59
CA LYS A 25 9.75 18.06 4.25
C LYS A 25 11.07 18.08 3.46
N ASP A 26 11.91 17.07 3.66
CA ASP A 26 13.16 16.88 2.92
C ASP A 26 12.94 16.29 1.52
N GLY A 27 11.68 16.06 1.12
CA GLY A 27 11.31 15.48 -0.16
C GLY A 27 11.26 13.96 -0.19
N SER A 28 11.72 13.27 0.87
CA SER A 28 11.68 11.81 0.92
C SER A 28 10.24 11.28 0.98
N VAL A 29 10.00 10.16 0.28
CA VAL A 29 8.71 9.46 0.25
C VAL A 29 8.83 8.11 0.95
N ARG A 30 7.82 7.76 1.75
CA ARG A 30 7.69 6.45 2.40
C ARG A 30 6.32 5.86 2.11
N VAL A 31 6.32 4.58 1.71
CA VAL A 31 5.11 3.79 1.47
C VAL A 31 5.24 2.47 2.21
N ALA A 32 4.49 2.30 3.30
CA ALA A 32 4.51 1.09 4.12
C ALA A 32 3.19 0.33 3.98
N ILE A 33 3.28 -0.98 3.74
CA ILE A 33 2.15 -1.90 3.59
C ILE A 33 2.03 -2.76 4.83
N THR A 34 0.83 -2.85 5.40
CA THR A 34 0.51 -3.65 6.58
C THR A 34 -0.57 -4.68 6.27
N GLY A 35 -0.41 -5.91 6.78
CA GLY A 35 -1.45 -6.95 6.76
C GLY A 35 -1.62 -7.70 5.43
N ALA A 36 -0.90 -7.29 4.38
CA ALA A 36 -0.89 -7.97 3.09
C ALA A 36 0.35 -8.87 2.88
N GLY A 37 1.50 -8.52 3.46
CA GLY A 37 2.77 -9.23 3.23
C GLY A 37 2.90 -10.53 4.02
N ASN A 38 3.53 -11.54 3.41
CA ASN A 38 3.82 -12.84 4.01
C ASN A 38 4.78 -12.75 5.20
N ASP A 39 5.78 -11.87 5.12
CA ASP A 39 6.77 -11.64 6.18
C ASP A 39 6.45 -10.38 7.01
N GLY A 40 5.15 -10.05 7.13
CA GLY A 40 4.68 -8.92 7.92
C GLY A 40 4.66 -7.59 7.18
N VAL A 41 5.03 -6.52 7.89
CA VAL A 41 5.01 -5.14 7.37
C VAL A 41 6.25 -4.88 6.52
N PHE A 42 6.07 -4.25 5.36
CA PHE A 42 7.19 -3.94 4.47
C PHE A 42 7.04 -2.56 3.82
N ARG A 43 8.15 -2.04 3.30
CA ARG A 43 8.19 -0.81 2.50
C ARG A 43 8.18 -1.17 1.02
N HIS A 44 7.47 -0.39 0.22
CA HIS A 44 7.41 -0.59 -1.22
C HIS A 44 8.23 0.47 -1.95
N THR A 45 9.49 0.14 -2.20
CA THR A 45 10.48 1.06 -2.79
C THR A 45 10.07 1.58 -4.15
N GLU A 46 9.51 0.74 -5.03
CA GLU A 46 9.06 1.17 -6.36
C GLU A 46 7.96 2.25 -6.29
N MET A 47 7.00 2.11 -5.36
CA MET A 47 5.99 3.15 -5.13
C MET A 47 6.59 4.40 -4.50
N GLU A 48 7.59 4.25 -3.62
CA GLU A 48 8.31 5.39 -3.05
C GLU A 48 9.02 6.22 -4.12
N GLU A 49 9.69 5.56 -5.07
CA GLU A 49 10.38 6.19 -6.19
C GLU A 49 9.39 6.87 -7.15
N ALA A 50 8.32 6.18 -7.54
CA ALA A 50 7.29 6.73 -8.42
C ALA A 50 6.62 7.97 -7.82
N LEU A 51 6.28 7.92 -6.53
CA LEU A 51 5.62 9.03 -5.83
C LEU A 51 6.56 10.19 -5.47
N ALA A 52 7.87 9.94 -5.41
CA ALA A 52 8.87 11.00 -5.28
C ALA A 52 8.95 11.84 -6.56
N ALA A 53 8.80 11.22 -7.73
CA ALA A 53 8.75 11.89 -9.02
C ALA A 53 7.40 12.57 -9.29
N ASP A 54 6.28 11.87 -9.02
CA ASP A 54 4.93 12.39 -9.19
C ASP A 54 4.02 11.96 -8.03
N TRP A 55 3.64 12.90 -7.16
CA TRP A 55 2.70 12.62 -6.07
C TRP A 55 1.27 12.57 -6.61
N SER A 56 0.90 11.47 -7.25
CA SER A 56 -0.43 11.24 -7.78
C SER A 56 -0.84 9.76 -7.65
N PRO A 57 -2.14 9.45 -7.60
CA PRO A 57 -2.61 8.06 -7.64
C PRO A 57 -2.27 7.34 -8.96
N ALA A 58 -2.06 8.10 -10.03
CA ALA A 58 -1.68 7.57 -11.33
C ALA A 58 -0.27 6.97 -11.31
N ALA A 59 0.66 7.58 -10.55
CA ALA A 59 2.04 7.07 -10.39
C ALA A 59 2.10 5.65 -9.80
N ILE A 60 1.07 5.23 -9.03
CA ILE A 60 0.99 3.88 -8.46
C ILE A 60 0.53 2.85 -9.50
N ALA A 61 -0.17 3.26 -10.55
CA ALA A 61 -0.77 2.33 -11.51
C ALA A 61 0.28 1.53 -12.30
N SER A 62 1.48 2.07 -12.47
CA SER A 62 2.61 1.41 -13.13
C SER A 62 3.43 0.52 -12.19
N CYS A 63 3.25 0.61 -10.87
CA CYS A 63 4.03 -0.16 -9.92
C CYS A 63 3.59 -1.63 -9.86
N SER A 64 4.56 -2.54 -9.89
CA SER A 64 4.30 -3.96 -9.69
C SER A 64 4.20 -4.27 -8.19
N VAL A 65 3.31 -5.19 -7.82
CA VAL A 65 3.26 -5.76 -6.48
C VAL A 65 3.39 -7.27 -6.65
N ASP A 66 4.48 -7.86 -6.15
CA ASP A 66 4.73 -9.29 -6.29
C ASP A 66 3.73 -10.09 -5.44
N GLU A 67 3.02 -11.01 -6.09
CA GLU A 67 2.10 -11.91 -5.43
C GLU A 67 2.82 -12.91 -4.52
N GLY A 68 4.07 -13.29 -4.84
CA GLY A 68 4.88 -14.20 -4.03
C GLY A 68 5.14 -13.68 -2.62
N ASP A 69 5.15 -12.35 -2.47
CA ASP A 69 5.35 -11.68 -1.19
C ASP A 69 4.05 -11.49 -0.40
N MET A 70 2.88 -11.87 -0.96
CA MET A 70 1.56 -11.63 -0.36
C MET A 70 0.96 -12.86 0.32
N LEU A 71 0.28 -12.61 1.44
CA LEU A 71 -0.51 -13.59 2.18
C LEU A 71 -1.62 -14.18 1.32
N SER A 72 -1.80 -15.49 1.43
CA SER A 72 -2.93 -16.21 0.89
C SER A 72 -3.60 -17.01 1.99
N ASP A 73 -4.85 -16.68 2.29
CA ASP A 73 -5.65 -17.33 3.33
C ASP A 73 -7.13 -17.41 2.93
N ILE A 74 -7.98 -17.87 3.86
CA ILE A 74 -9.43 -18.00 3.65
C ILE A 74 -10.16 -16.66 3.39
N HIS A 75 -9.52 -15.52 3.62
CA HIS A 75 -10.09 -14.18 3.43
C HIS A 75 -9.65 -13.51 2.14
N GLY A 76 -8.63 -14.05 1.46
CA GLY A 76 -8.17 -13.56 0.17
C GLY A 76 -6.84 -14.19 -0.23
N ASP A 77 -6.72 -14.50 -1.52
CA ASP A 77 -5.50 -15.02 -2.12
C ASP A 77 -4.42 -13.93 -2.31
N SER A 78 -3.22 -14.35 -2.67
CA SER A 78 -2.06 -13.47 -2.88
C SER A 78 -2.31 -12.44 -3.99
N ALA A 79 -2.92 -12.86 -5.10
CA ALA A 79 -3.28 -11.99 -6.23
C ALA A 79 -4.25 -10.88 -5.81
N TYR A 80 -5.28 -11.24 -5.05
CA TYR A 80 -6.24 -10.30 -4.49
C TYR A 80 -5.56 -9.29 -3.56
N ARG A 81 -4.63 -9.74 -2.70
CA ARG A 81 -3.89 -8.85 -1.80
C ARG A 81 -2.92 -7.94 -2.52
N ALA A 82 -2.21 -8.44 -3.53
CA ALA A 82 -1.35 -7.61 -4.39
C ALA A 82 -2.16 -6.50 -5.06
N ASN A 83 -3.34 -6.83 -5.58
CA ASN A 83 -4.26 -5.84 -6.12
C ASN A 83 -4.76 -4.86 -5.05
N LEU A 84 -5.12 -5.36 -3.87
CA LEU A 84 -5.60 -4.55 -2.76
C LEU A 84 -4.54 -3.53 -2.31
N VAL A 85 -3.27 -3.90 -2.28
CA VAL A 85 -2.15 -2.98 -2.02
C VAL A 85 -2.18 -1.80 -2.99
N ARG A 86 -2.29 -2.04 -4.30
CA ARG A 86 -2.35 -0.96 -5.31
C ARG A 86 -3.56 -0.05 -5.08
N VAL A 87 -4.73 -0.62 -4.81
CA VAL A 87 -5.97 0.14 -4.59
C VAL A 87 -5.88 0.99 -3.31
N ILE A 88 -5.39 0.42 -2.21
CA ILE A 88 -5.30 1.12 -0.93
C ILE A 88 -4.17 2.16 -0.95
N ALA A 89 -3.07 1.91 -1.66
CA ALA A 89 -2.02 2.90 -1.88
C ALA A 89 -2.55 4.13 -2.63
N LYS A 90 -3.34 3.93 -3.69
CA LYS A 90 -3.97 5.05 -4.43
C LYS A 90 -4.83 5.90 -3.50
N ARG A 91 -5.69 5.26 -2.71
CA ARG A 91 -6.54 5.95 -1.72
C ARG A 91 -5.71 6.67 -0.65
N ALA A 92 -4.58 6.10 -0.22
CA ALA A 92 -3.69 6.75 0.74
C ALA A 92 -3.04 8.00 0.17
N VAL A 93 -2.63 7.99 -1.10
CA VAL A 93 -2.10 9.18 -1.78
C VAL A 93 -3.16 10.26 -1.95
N GLU A 94 -4.40 9.87 -2.31
CA GLU A 94 -5.55 10.80 -2.39
C GLU A 94 -5.87 11.43 -1.03
N ALA A 95 -5.91 10.63 0.03
CA ALA A 95 -6.23 11.10 1.38
C ALA A 95 -5.12 11.97 2.00
N ALA A 96 -3.89 11.84 1.53
CA ALA A 96 -2.73 12.60 2.00
C ALA A 96 -2.53 13.95 1.29
N ALA A 97 -3.30 14.20 0.21
CA ALA A 97 -3.24 15.41 -0.61
C ALA A 97 -3.80 16.62 0.15
#